data_AF-A0A285NW80-F1
#
_entry.id   AF-A0A285NW80-F1
#
_cell.length_a   1.000
_cell.length_b   1.000
_cell.length_c   1.000
_cell.angle_alpha   90.00
_cell.angle_beta   90.00
_cell.angle_gamma   90.00
#
_symmetry.space_group_name_H-M   'P 1'
#
loop_
_entity.id
_entity.type
_entity.pdbx_description
1 polymer ?
#
loop_
_entity_poly.entity_id
_entity_poly.type
_entity_poly.pdbx_seq_one_letter_code
_entity_poly.pdbx_strand_id
1 'polypeptide(L)'
;MTKVWGFEDIESAREYLAKYLLNYIHMELETLPKEEWEKTLTTWAKICMFASTLLNKKDQEREELYKKHNFDQVMIGIAEDVRHTLLGAYSLGILKDGEKPYQVIPKGVDLVLQKEELLTSYSLRKEVLDYIRDFFRRKR
;
A
#
# COMPACT_ATOMS: atom_id res chain seq x y z
N MET A 1 20.22 0.38 11.39
CA MET A 1 18.88 0.34 10.74
C MET A 1 18.51 1.76 10.39
N THR A 2 18.30 2.06 9.12
CA THR A 2 17.86 3.38 8.66
C THR A 2 16.42 3.59 9.10
N LYS A 3 16.12 4.65 9.84
CA LYS A 3 14.74 4.99 10.18
C LYS A 3 14.00 5.39 8.89
N VAL A 4 12.89 4.74 8.59
CA VAL A 4 12.02 5.09 7.47
C VAL A 4 10.92 6.00 8.02
N TRP A 5 10.77 7.20 7.45
CA TRP A 5 9.79 8.17 7.92
C TRP A 5 8.37 7.61 7.89
N GLY A 6 7.61 7.78 8.97
CA GLY A 6 6.27 7.19 9.12
C GLY A 6 6.26 5.69 9.43
N PHE A 7 7.42 5.07 9.58
CA PHE A 7 7.61 3.68 9.99
C PHE A 7 8.73 3.59 11.05
N GLU A 8 8.81 4.58 11.93
CA GLU A 8 9.75 4.58 13.06
C GLU A 8 9.38 3.53 14.11
N ASP A 9 8.09 3.28 14.28
CA ASP A 9 7.49 2.23 15.10
C ASP A 9 6.14 1.79 14.51
N ILE A 10 5.50 0.80 15.15
CA ILE A 10 4.22 0.24 14.70
C ILE A 10 3.09 1.28 14.75
N GLU A 11 3.16 2.25 15.66
CA GLU A 11 2.12 3.26 15.81
C GLU A 11 2.17 4.27 14.67
N SER A 12 3.36 4.83 14.40
CA SER A 12 3.57 5.66 13.21
C SER A 12 3.19 4.93 11.92
N ALA A 13 3.54 3.63 11.82
CA ALA A 13 3.20 2.82 10.65
C ALA A 13 1.69 2.66 10.46
N ARG A 14 0.91 2.50 11.54
CA ARG A 14 -0.56 2.45 11.46
C ARG A 14 -1.12 3.75 10.89
N GLU A 15 -0.69 4.88 11.43
CA GLU A 15 -1.14 6.19 10.95
C GLU A 15 -0.75 6.40 9.48
N TYR A 16 0.49 6.07 9.11
CA TYR A 16 0.96 6.19 7.74
C TYR A 16 0.15 5.32 6.78
N LEU A 17 -0.06 4.04 7.12
CA LEU A 17 -0.82 3.10 6.29
C LEU A 17 -2.28 3.54 6.14
N ALA A 18 -2.90 4.02 7.22
CA ALA A 18 -4.25 4.57 7.19
C ALA A 18 -4.34 5.81 6.30
N LYS A 19 -3.41 6.76 6.44
CA LYS A 19 -3.42 8.05 5.75
C LYS A 19 -3.14 7.95 4.26
N TYR A 20 -2.22 7.07 3.87
CA TYR A 20 -1.69 7.01 2.50
C TYR A 20 -2.20 5.76 1.76
N LEU A 21 -1.53 4.61 1.92
CA LEU A 21 -1.78 3.42 1.10
C LEU A 21 -3.26 2.98 1.15
N LEU A 22 -3.83 2.81 2.35
CA LEU A 22 -5.19 2.32 2.48
C LEU A 22 -6.22 3.39 2.11
N ASN A 23 -5.94 4.67 2.36
CA ASN A 23 -6.82 5.75 1.96
C ASN A 23 -6.92 5.85 0.43
N TYR A 24 -5.82 5.74 -0.30
CA TYR A 24 -5.84 5.74 -1.77
C TYR A 24 -6.70 4.59 -2.32
N ILE A 25 -6.46 3.36 -1.84
CA ILE A 25 -7.26 2.19 -2.25
C ILE A 25 -8.73 2.40 -1.88
N HIS A 26 -8.99 2.84 -0.65
CA HIS A 26 -10.35 3.08 -0.15
C HIS A 26 -11.08 4.08 -1.03
N MET A 27 -10.52 5.29 -1.22
CA MET A 27 -11.14 6.33 -2.06
C MET A 27 -11.42 5.83 -3.48
N GLU A 28 -10.50 5.10 -4.10
CA GLU A 28 -10.72 4.55 -5.44
C GLU A 28 -11.90 3.57 -5.45
N LEU A 29 -11.98 2.64 -4.50
CA LEU A 29 -13.11 1.72 -4.39
C LEU A 29 -14.45 2.45 -4.15
N GLU A 30 -14.45 3.47 -3.29
CA GLU A 30 -15.64 4.27 -2.97
C GLU A 30 -16.23 4.98 -4.19
N THR A 31 -15.38 5.34 -5.15
CA THR A 31 -15.80 6.02 -6.38
C THR A 31 -16.25 5.08 -7.49
N LEU A 32 -16.06 3.77 -7.30
CA LEU A 32 -16.33 2.75 -8.31
C LEU A 32 -17.53 1.88 -7.92
N PRO A 33 -18.28 1.36 -8.90
CA PRO A 33 -19.31 0.38 -8.63
C PRO A 33 -18.67 -0.95 -8.17
N LYS A 34 -19.37 -1.72 -7.31
CA LYS A 34 -18.80 -2.86 -6.56
C LYS A 34 -18.24 -3.95 -7.47
N GLU A 35 -18.74 -4.08 -8.69
CA GLU A 35 -18.30 -5.07 -9.67
C GLU A 35 -16.86 -4.83 -10.17
N GLU A 36 -16.38 -3.59 -10.14
CA GLU A 36 -15.02 -3.24 -10.56
C GLU A 36 -13.98 -3.40 -9.42
N TRP A 37 -14.43 -3.59 -8.17
CA TRP A 37 -13.55 -3.59 -7.00
C TRP A 37 -12.45 -4.66 -7.06
N GLU A 38 -12.75 -5.89 -7.49
CA GLU A 38 -11.76 -6.96 -7.56
C GLU A 38 -10.66 -6.69 -8.60
N LYS A 39 -11.05 -6.05 -9.71
CA LYS A 39 -10.11 -5.63 -10.76
C LYS A 39 -9.22 -4.51 -10.24
N THR A 40 -9.78 -3.51 -9.56
CA THR A 40 -9.02 -2.43 -8.91
C THR A 40 -8.03 -2.99 -7.89
N LEU A 41 -8.45 -3.90 -7.00
CA LEU A 41 -7.55 -4.52 -6.04
C LEU A 41 -6.47 -5.41 -6.69
N THR A 42 -6.79 -6.05 -7.81
CA THR A 42 -5.78 -6.76 -8.61
C THR A 42 -4.75 -5.79 -9.21
N THR A 43 -5.17 -4.60 -9.64
CA THR A 43 -4.24 -3.54 -10.09
C THR A 43 -3.35 -3.08 -8.94
N TRP A 44 -3.89 -2.81 -7.75
CA TRP A 44 -3.09 -2.47 -6.57
C TRP A 44 -2.08 -3.55 -6.18
N ALA A 45 -2.44 -4.83 -6.35
CA ALA A 45 -1.49 -5.92 -6.18
C ALA A 45 -0.30 -5.80 -7.16
N LYS A 46 -0.57 -5.49 -8.44
CA LYS A 46 0.46 -5.29 -9.46
C LYS A 46 1.31 -4.05 -9.18
N ILE A 47 0.71 -2.97 -8.67
CA ILE A 47 1.44 -1.76 -8.26
C ILE A 47 2.43 -2.12 -7.13
N CYS A 48 2.00 -2.88 -6.11
CA CYS A 48 2.92 -3.34 -5.06
C CYS A 48 4.05 -4.22 -5.62
N MET A 49 3.74 -5.11 -6.58
CA MET A 49 4.76 -5.91 -7.25
C MET A 49 5.77 -5.04 -8.01
N PHE A 50 5.30 -4.08 -8.79
CA PHE A 50 6.15 -3.14 -9.52
C PHE A 50 7.01 -2.31 -8.56
N ALA A 51 6.41 -1.73 -7.53
CA ALA A 51 7.10 -0.92 -6.53
C ALA A 51 8.21 -1.70 -5.80
N SER A 52 8.03 -3.01 -5.59
CA SER A 52 9.07 -3.85 -4.98
C SER A 52 10.34 -3.93 -5.83
N THR A 53 10.24 -3.83 -7.16
CA THR A 53 11.39 -3.83 -8.07
C THR A 53 12.23 -2.56 -7.95
N LEU A 54 11.67 -1.52 -7.32
CA LEU A 54 12.29 -0.21 -7.17
C LEU A 54 13.12 -0.08 -5.88
N LEU A 55 12.94 -0.99 -4.91
CA LEU A 55 13.48 -0.86 -3.55
C LEU A 55 15.01 -0.65 -3.51
N ASN A 56 15.73 -1.32 -4.41
CA ASN A 56 17.19 -1.29 -4.46
C ASN A 56 17.74 -0.45 -5.62
N LYS A 57 16.90 0.35 -6.27
CA LYS A 57 17.26 1.15 -7.45
C LYS A 57 17.60 2.57 -7.06
N LYS A 58 18.65 3.12 -7.68
CA LYS A 58 18.99 4.54 -7.59
C LYS A 58 17.96 5.38 -8.35
N ASP A 59 17.90 6.67 -8.05
CA ASP A 59 16.91 7.60 -8.59
C ASP A 59 16.87 7.57 -10.12
N GLN A 60 18.05 7.64 -10.77
CA GLN A 60 18.16 7.56 -12.22
C GLN A 60 17.61 6.24 -12.82
N GLU A 61 17.87 5.10 -12.17
CA GLU A 61 17.34 3.81 -12.63
C GLU A 61 15.82 3.73 -12.49
N ARG A 62 15.26 4.38 -11.45
CA ARG A 62 13.80 4.46 -11.26
C ARG A 62 13.17 5.35 -12.33
N GLU A 63 13.75 6.52 -12.61
CA GLU A 63 13.30 7.40 -13.69
C GLU A 63 13.29 6.73 -15.06
N GLU A 64 14.33 5.94 -15.38
CA GLU A 64 14.40 5.18 -16.62
C GLU A 64 13.28 4.13 -16.73
N LEU A 65 12.96 3.44 -15.61
CA LEU A 65 11.83 2.51 -15.57
C LEU A 65 10.49 3.23 -15.78
N TYR A 66 10.27 4.36 -15.13
CA TYR A 66 9.03 5.13 -15.31
C TYR A 66 8.83 5.56 -16.76
N LYS A 67 9.89 6.05 -17.41
CA LYS A 67 9.87 6.38 -18.84
C LYS A 67 9.58 5.15 -19.70
N LYS A 68 10.23 4.02 -19.43
CA LYS A 68 10.01 2.76 -20.16
C LYS A 68 8.56 2.27 -20.09
N HIS A 69 7.89 2.50 -18.96
CA HIS A 69 6.50 2.11 -18.75
C HIS A 69 5.48 3.22 -19.10
N ASN A 70 5.93 4.37 -19.62
CA ASN A 70 5.10 5.53 -19.95
C ASN A 70 4.27 6.03 -18.75
N PHE A 71 4.85 6.04 -17.55
CA PHE A 71 4.15 6.56 -16.37
C PHE A 71 4.02 8.08 -16.45
N ASP A 72 2.82 8.57 -16.13
CA ASP A 72 2.63 9.99 -15.83
C ASP A 72 3.09 10.35 -14.41
N GLN A 73 3.04 11.63 -14.05
CA GLN A 73 3.49 12.11 -12.75
C GLN A 73 2.69 11.53 -11.57
N VAL A 74 1.40 11.23 -11.78
CA VAL A 74 0.53 10.66 -10.74
C VAL A 74 0.94 9.20 -10.49
N MET A 75 1.13 8.43 -11.56
CA MET A 75 1.60 7.04 -11.47
C MET A 75 2.99 6.94 -10.83
N ILE A 76 3.90 7.88 -11.15
CA ILE A 76 5.21 7.97 -10.49
C ILE A 76 5.04 8.20 -8.99
N GLY A 77 4.21 9.18 -8.60
CA GLY A 77 3.93 9.47 -7.19
C GLY A 77 3.40 8.24 -6.44
N ILE A 78 2.41 7.56 -7.00
CA ILE A 78 1.84 6.33 -6.41
C ILE A 78 2.91 5.24 -6.29
N ALA A 79 3.73 5.03 -7.31
CA ALA A 79 4.77 4.00 -7.29
C ALA A 79 5.83 4.28 -6.20
N GLU A 80 6.23 5.55 -6.04
CA GLU A 80 7.17 5.98 -5.00
C GLU A 80 6.57 5.88 -3.58
N ASP A 81 5.31 6.28 -3.39
CA ASP A 81 4.60 6.14 -2.11
C ASP A 81 4.48 4.67 -1.70
N VAL A 82 4.16 3.77 -2.64
CA VAL A 82 4.08 2.34 -2.39
C VAL A 82 5.48 1.75 -2.14
N ARG A 83 6.51 2.21 -2.86
CA ARG A 83 7.91 1.81 -2.61
C ARG A 83 8.35 2.19 -1.20
N HIS A 84 8.06 3.42 -0.76
CA HIS A 84 8.34 3.90 0.60
C HIS A 84 7.60 3.06 1.64
N THR A 85 6.32 2.77 1.39
CA THR A 85 5.50 1.91 2.25
C THR A 85 6.09 0.51 2.39
N LEU A 86 6.60 -0.08 1.30
CA LEU A 86 7.26 -1.38 1.33
C LEU A 86 8.57 -1.33 2.12
N LEU A 87 9.42 -0.32 1.91
CA LEU A 87 10.64 -0.14 2.71
C LEU A 87 10.33 -0.09 4.21
N GLY A 88 9.36 0.73 4.60
CA GLY A 88 8.92 0.85 5.97
C GLY A 88 8.37 -0.45 6.53
N ALA A 89 7.49 -1.12 5.80
CA ALA A 89 6.88 -2.39 6.21
C ALA A 89 7.91 -3.50 6.41
N TYR A 90 8.93 -3.61 5.54
CA TYR A 90 10.03 -4.55 5.74
C TYR A 90 10.88 -4.18 6.95
N SER A 91 11.18 -2.89 7.13
CA SER A 91 12.02 -2.43 8.26
C SER A 91 11.43 -2.71 9.64
N LEU A 92 10.10 -2.72 9.76
CA LEU A 92 9.37 -3.04 10.98
C LEU A 92 8.92 -4.51 11.07
N GLY A 93 9.24 -5.34 10.08
CA GLY A 93 8.82 -6.75 10.03
C GLY A 93 7.31 -6.96 9.87
N ILE A 94 6.57 -5.92 9.46
CA ILE A 94 5.16 -6.03 9.04
C ILE A 94 5.08 -6.96 7.83
N LEU A 95 5.98 -6.74 6.87
CA LEU A 95 6.21 -7.64 5.75
C LEU A 95 7.56 -8.36 5.96
N LYS A 96 7.59 -9.67 5.76
CA LYS A 96 8.79 -10.50 5.89
C LYS A 96 9.41 -10.78 4.53
N ASP A 97 10.70 -11.05 4.52
CA ASP A 97 11.40 -11.53 3.33
C ASP A 97 10.74 -12.79 2.78
N GLY A 98 10.53 -12.83 1.47
CA GLY A 98 9.85 -13.93 0.78
C GLY A 98 8.32 -13.82 0.74
N GLU A 99 7.70 -12.93 1.51
CA GLU A 99 6.28 -12.63 1.33
C GLU A 99 6.06 -11.83 0.04
N LYS A 100 4.91 -12.06 -0.61
CA LYS A 100 4.54 -11.30 -1.80
C LYS A 100 4.31 -9.82 -1.41
N PRO A 101 4.88 -8.83 -2.11
CA PRO A 101 4.79 -7.40 -1.78
C PRO A 101 3.37 -6.91 -1.47
N TYR A 102 2.36 -7.37 -2.22
CA TYR A 102 0.97 -6.96 -2.01
C TYR A 102 0.38 -7.38 -0.66
N GLN A 103 1.03 -8.29 0.09
CA GLN A 103 0.60 -8.65 1.45
C GLN A 103 0.72 -7.48 2.44
N VAL A 104 1.44 -6.40 2.09
CA VAL A 104 1.42 -5.16 2.89
C VAL A 104 0.01 -4.58 3.03
N ILE A 105 -0.86 -4.76 2.03
CA ILE A 105 -2.23 -4.25 2.04
C ILE A 105 -3.09 -4.93 3.12
N PRO A 106 -3.34 -6.26 3.09
CA PRO A 106 -4.18 -6.90 4.11
C PRO A 106 -3.58 -6.80 5.52
N LYS A 107 -2.25 -6.80 5.65
CA LYS A 107 -1.59 -6.60 6.95
C LYS A 107 -1.74 -5.17 7.46
N GLY A 108 -1.66 -4.19 6.56
CA GLY A 108 -1.94 -2.80 6.90
C GLY A 108 -3.38 -2.62 7.35
N VAL A 109 -4.34 -3.27 6.68
CA VAL A 109 -5.74 -3.29 7.14
C VAL A 109 -5.84 -3.88 8.56
N ASP A 110 -5.21 -5.03 8.80
CA ASP A 110 -5.22 -5.67 10.14
C ASP A 110 -4.63 -4.75 11.23
N LEU A 111 -3.61 -3.96 10.90
CA LEU A 111 -3.01 -3.00 11.82
C LEU A 111 -3.92 -1.79 12.09
N VAL A 112 -4.54 -1.23 11.05
CA VAL A 112 -5.42 -0.05 11.16
C VAL A 112 -6.72 -0.40 11.88
N LEU A 113 -7.29 -1.59 11.65
CA LEU A 113 -8.51 -2.04 12.33
C LEU A 113 -8.32 -2.27 13.84
N GLN A 114 -7.09 -2.35 14.35
CA GLN A 114 -6.82 -2.40 15.79
C GLN A 114 -7.05 -1.05 16.49
N LYS A 115 -7.20 0.04 15.73
CA LYS A 115 -7.38 1.40 16.24
C LYS A 115 -8.54 2.10 15.55
N GLU A 116 -9.72 2.01 16.17
CA GLU A 116 -10.96 2.57 15.62
C GLU A 116 -10.88 4.08 15.39
N GLU A 117 -10.10 4.81 16.18
CA GLU A 117 -9.83 6.25 16.02
C GLU A 117 -9.27 6.63 14.64
N LEU A 118 -8.50 5.73 14.02
CA LEU A 118 -7.93 5.95 12.68
C LEU A 118 -9.00 5.88 11.60
N LEU A 119 -10.05 5.06 11.80
CA LEU A 119 -11.16 4.97 10.87
C LEU A 119 -11.92 6.29 10.80
N THR A 120 -12.14 6.92 11.96
CA THR A 120 -12.77 8.25 12.02
C THR A 120 -11.84 9.33 11.48
N SER A 121 -10.56 9.33 11.88
CA SER A 121 -9.60 10.38 11.51
C SER A 121 -9.34 10.48 10.01
N TYR A 122 -9.40 9.34 9.32
CA TYR A 122 -9.15 9.26 7.87
C TYR A 122 -10.40 8.90 7.06
N SER A 123 -11.60 8.98 7.67
CA SER A 123 -12.89 8.69 7.02
C SER A 123 -12.94 7.33 6.31
N LEU A 124 -12.30 6.31 6.90
CA LEU A 124 -12.24 4.96 6.33
C LEU A 124 -13.46 4.14 6.77
N ARG A 125 -14.22 3.62 5.81
CA ARG A 125 -15.34 2.74 6.09
C ARG A 125 -14.84 1.33 6.36
N LYS A 126 -15.19 0.81 7.55
CA LYS A 126 -14.80 -0.54 7.97
C LYS A 126 -15.21 -1.63 6.96
N GLU A 127 -16.41 -1.56 6.39
CA GLU A 127 -16.89 -2.52 5.37
C GLU A 127 -15.94 -2.62 4.17
N VAL A 128 -15.41 -1.48 3.71
CA VAL A 128 -14.48 -1.42 2.57
C VAL A 128 -13.14 -2.04 2.94
N LEU A 129 -12.62 -1.72 4.14
CA LEU A 129 -11.38 -2.32 4.64
C LEU A 129 -11.51 -3.84 4.82
N ASP A 130 -12.63 -4.30 5.39
CA ASP A 130 -12.93 -5.72 5.54
C ASP A 130 -12.97 -6.41 4.15
N TYR A 131 -13.59 -5.79 3.15
CA TYR A 131 -13.59 -6.30 1.77
C TYR A 131 -12.18 -6.40 1.19
N ILE A 132 -11.36 -5.34 1.33
CA ILE A 132 -9.96 -5.33 0.87
C ILE A 132 -9.18 -6.48 1.49
N ARG A 133 -9.28 -6.63 2.82
CA ARG A 133 -8.61 -7.70 3.56
C ARG A 133 -9.02 -9.08 3.06
N ASP A 134 -10.31 -9.32 2.92
CA ASP A 134 -10.85 -10.63 2.56
C ASP A 134 -10.53 -10.99 1.10
N PHE A 135 -10.51 -10.01 0.19
CA PHE A 135 -10.00 -10.20 -1.18
C PHE A 135 -8.56 -10.72 -1.19
N PHE A 136 -7.64 -10.05 -0.47
CA PHE A 136 -6.23 -10.45 -0.49
C PHE A 136 -5.94 -11.75 0.27
N ARG A 137 -6.74 -12.07 1.29
CA ARG A 137 -6.63 -13.35 2.02
C ARG A 137 -7.05 -14.55 1.16
N ARG A 138 -8.05 -14.37 0.28
CA ARG A 138 -8.46 -15.40 -0.71
C ARG A 138 -7.40 -15.67 -1.77
N LYS A 139 -6.48 -14.73 -2.01
CA LYS A 139 -5.37 -14.82 -2.98
C LYS A 139 -4.09 -15.49 -2.44
N ARG A 140 -4.15 -16.12 -1.26
CA ARG A 140 -2.99 -16.79 -0.64
C ARG A 140 -2.56 -18.02 -1.45
#